data_AF-A0A959I6I6-F1
#
_entry.id   AF-A0A959I6I6-F1
#
_cell.length_a   1.000
_cell.length_b   1.000
_cell.length_c   1.000
_cell.angle_alpha   90.00
_cell.angle_beta   90.00
_cell.angle_gamma   90.00
#
_symmetry.space_group_name_H-M   'P 1'
#
loop_
_entity.id
_entity.type
_entity.pdbx_description
1 polymer ?
#
loop_
_entity_poly.entity_id
_entity_poly.type
_entity_poly.pdbx_seq_one_letter_code
_entity_poly.pdbx_strand_id
1 'polypeptide(L)'
;QFSDVSVATGVNYSGLGMGVDFGDFNRDGWLDLYITNLSYNTLYLNNADGTFSNIVVEAGVGDTGMGWSTAFLDCDNDGWQDIYMVNGPPTPNILYQNLGDNTFSIASAGSPLESYGNAFGMACTDLDNDGRMDLFVANSNDAVGNQLFRNENTDGFHWLKVRTRGVTSNRAGIGARVEVEIGGELLVDEVAAGTGYASQNSLIQHFGLGDATTVDRLTVRWPSGQVDVYENLEADRQYLVVEGESLATAAEEPVRDALQLQVWPNPVQTELSVRFSLEKGGPVYLEMRDALGRPIARQSRIFATAGEYQLEVPTADLPAGTYALTLRRENAVQTHWIVRK
;
A
#
# COMPACT_ATOMS: atom_id res chain seq x y z
N GLN A 1 -6.58 11.28 28.17
CA GLN A 1 -6.61 12.76 28.18
C GLN A 1 -5.85 13.20 26.94
N PHE A 2 -6.37 14.18 26.19
CA PHE A 2 -5.70 14.72 25.01
C PHE A 2 -5.28 16.17 25.28
N SER A 3 -4.09 16.56 24.82
CA SER A 3 -3.61 17.94 24.81
C SER A 3 -3.44 18.38 23.36
N ASP A 4 -3.99 19.54 23.02
CA ASP A 4 -3.73 20.17 21.72
C ASP A 4 -2.36 20.85 21.75
N VAL A 5 -1.45 20.39 20.89
CA VAL A 5 -0.09 20.91 20.74
C VAL A 5 0.14 21.57 19.38
N SER A 6 -0.90 21.75 18.57
CA SER A 6 -0.78 22.15 17.15
C SER A 6 -0.02 23.47 16.97
N VAL A 7 -0.23 24.43 17.87
CA VAL A 7 0.52 25.70 17.86
C VAL A 7 1.98 25.49 18.24
N ALA A 8 2.23 24.68 19.27
CA ALA A 8 3.58 24.45 19.81
C ALA A 8 4.46 23.66 18.83
N THR A 9 3.86 22.81 18.00
CA THR A 9 4.57 22.01 17.00
C THR A 9 4.62 22.67 15.62
N GLY A 10 3.96 23.81 15.42
CA GLY A 10 4.01 24.55 14.14
C GLY A 10 3.03 24.07 13.06
N VAL A 11 2.13 23.12 13.35
CA VAL A 11 1.18 22.54 12.38
C VAL A 11 -0.23 23.14 12.43
N ASN A 12 -0.47 24.18 13.24
CA ASN A 12 -1.77 24.84 13.34
C ASN A 12 -2.05 25.79 12.15
N TYR A 13 -2.13 25.21 10.95
CA TYR A 13 -2.56 25.93 9.77
C TYR A 13 -4.09 25.97 9.68
N SER A 14 -4.63 27.17 9.46
CA SER A 14 -6.07 27.41 9.33
C SER A 14 -6.53 27.10 7.91
N GLY A 15 -6.57 25.82 7.54
CA GLY A 15 -7.03 25.32 6.25
C GLY A 15 -8.29 24.45 6.32
N LEU A 16 -8.76 24.03 5.16
CA LEU A 16 -9.81 23.01 5.01
C LEU A 16 -9.17 21.70 4.59
N GLY A 17 -8.42 21.09 5.50
CA GLY A 17 -7.66 19.86 5.25
C GLY A 17 -8.57 18.68 4.89
N MET A 18 -8.20 17.94 3.86
CA MET A 18 -8.94 16.77 3.36
C MET A 18 -8.12 15.49 3.46
N GLY A 19 -6.96 15.45 2.79
CA GLY A 19 -6.06 14.31 2.78
C GLY A 19 -4.76 14.64 3.50
N VAL A 20 -4.19 13.63 4.15
CA VAL A 20 -2.86 13.70 4.78
C VAL A 20 -2.09 12.43 4.46
N ASP A 21 -0.80 12.59 4.20
CA ASP A 21 0.14 11.48 4.16
C ASP A 21 1.47 11.87 4.81
N PHE A 22 2.27 10.85 5.15
CA PHE A 22 3.57 10.98 5.82
C PHE A 22 4.65 10.32 4.97
N GLY A 23 5.84 10.93 4.88
CA GLY A 23 6.96 10.37 4.11
C GLY A 23 8.29 11.01 4.48
N ASP A 24 9.41 10.30 4.31
CA ASP A 24 10.78 10.81 4.52
C ASP A 24 11.32 11.36 3.18
N PHE A 25 10.69 12.44 2.68
CA PHE A 25 10.95 12.90 1.31
C PHE A 25 12.35 13.50 1.14
N ASN A 26 12.98 13.94 2.22
CA ASN A 26 14.31 14.55 2.21
C ASN A 26 15.42 13.58 2.70
N ARG A 27 15.07 12.32 3.02
CA ARG A 27 15.98 11.26 3.49
C ARG A 27 16.74 11.64 4.76
N ASP A 28 16.15 12.44 5.64
CA ASP A 28 16.75 12.77 6.93
C ASP A 28 16.39 11.77 8.04
N GLY A 29 15.54 10.79 7.72
CA GLY A 29 15.05 9.79 8.64
C GLY A 29 13.93 10.31 9.54
N TRP A 30 13.27 11.41 9.23
CA TRP A 30 12.09 11.88 9.95
C TRP A 30 10.93 12.04 8.98
N LEU A 31 9.78 11.46 9.33
CA LEU A 31 8.62 11.58 8.48
C LEU A 31 8.08 13.01 8.51
N ASP A 32 7.90 13.55 7.31
CA ASP A 32 7.32 14.84 6.97
C ASP A 32 5.84 14.69 6.63
N LEU A 33 5.12 15.81 6.52
CA LEU A 33 3.67 15.80 6.30
C LEU A 33 3.31 16.58 5.05
N TYR A 34 2.51 16.00 4.17
CA TYR A 34 1.82 16.74 3.12
C TYR A 34 0.30 16.67 3.33
N ILE A 35 -0.34 17.84 3.34
CA ILE A 35 -1.78 17.97 3.58
C ILE A 35 -2.42 18.70 2.41
N THR A 36 -3.39 18.02 1.79
CA THR A 36 -4.25 18.64 0.78
C THR A 36 -5.38 19.41 1.44
N ASN A 37 -5.71 20.57 0.88
CA ASN A 37 -6.70 21.49 1.39
C ASN A 37 -7.68 21.91 0.28
N LEU A 38 -8.87 22.39 0.65
CA LEU A 38 -9.74 23.14 -0.27
C LEU A 38 -9.26 24.59 -0.46
N SER A 39 -8.01 24.74 -0.87
CA SER A 39 -7.33 25.94 -1.34
C SER A 39 -5.83 25.63 -1.25
N TYR A 40 -5.07 26.36 -0.42
CA TYR A 40 -3.63 26.25 -0.35
C TYR A 40 -3.18 25.04 0.49
N ASN A 41 -2.48 24.11 -0.15
CA ASN A 41 -1.88 22.94 0.49
C ASN A 41 -0.73 23.31 1.44
N THR A 42 -0.25 22.34 2.22
CA THR A 42 0.89 22.53 3.13
C THR A 42 1.83 21.33 3.09
N LEU A 43 3.13 21.57 3.02
CA LEU A 43 4.22 20.61 3.21
C LEU A 43 4.99 21.01 4.47
N TYR A 44 5.04 20.11 5.45
CA TYR A 44 5.70 20.31 6.72
C TYR A 44 6.95 19.47 6.81
N LEU A 45 8.10 20.14 6.85
CA LEU A 45 9.38 19.54 7.17
C LEU A 45 9.48 19.29 8.68
N ASN A 46 9.81 18.09 9.09
CA ASN A 46 10.04 17.69 10.47
C ASN A 46 11.41 18.20 10.94
N ASN A 47 11.44 19.02 11.99
CA ASN A 47 12.69 19.62 12.47
C ASN A 47 13.49 18.67 13.40
N ALA A 48 13.07 17.40 13.55
CA ALA A 48 13.66 16.40 14.44
C ALA A 48 13.68 16.76 15.94
N ASP A 49 12.95 17.80 16.34
CA ASP A 49 12.84 18.29 17.71
C ASP A 49 11.40 18.31 18.24
N GLY A 50 10.47 17.69 17.49
CA GLY A 50 9.04 17.68 17.78
C GLY A 50 8.28 18.87 17.20
N THR A 51 8.93 19.74 16.43
CA THR A 51 8.31 20.83 15.67
C THR A 51 8.40 20.61 14.17
N PHE A 52 7.59 21.37 13.42
CA PHE A 52 7.52 21.32 11.96
C PHE A 52 7.62 22.72 11.35
N SER A 53 8.22 22.80 10.17
CA SER A 53 8.32 24.00 9.35
C SER A 53 7.48 23.84 8.08
N ASN A 54 6.53 24.75 7.84
CA ASN A 54 5.79 24.75 6.57
C ASN A 54 6.69 25.34 5.47
N ILE A 55 7.13 24.50 4.54
CA ILE A 55 8.04 24.84 3.43
C ILE A 55 7.36 24.77 2.06
N VAL A 56 6.02 24.78 2.02
CA VAL A 56 5.24 24.48 0.81
C VAL A 56 5.53 25.45 -0.35
N VAL A 57 5.86 26.71 -0.05
CA VAL A 57 6.20 27.74 -1.04
C VAL A 57 7.59 27.45 -1.61
N GLU A 58 8.55 27.24 -0.74
CA GLU A 58 9.96 26.98 -1.07
C GLU A 58 10.11 25.69 -1.86
N ALA A 59 9.33 24.66 -1.51
CA ALA A 59 9.33 23.36 -2.17
C ALA A 59 8.60 23.36 -3.52
N GLY A 60 7.76 24.37 -3.81
CA GLY A 60 7.03 24.48 -5.08
C GLY A 60 5.79 23.60 -5.20
N VAL A 61 5.24 23.09 -4.07
CA VAL A 61 4.09 22.16 -4.03
C VAL A 61 2.82 22.79 -3.48
N GLY A 62 2.75 24.13 -3.45
CA GLY A 62 1.62 24.89 -2.92
C GLY A 62 0.44 25.01 -3.86
N ASP A 63 -0.16 23.89 -4.29
CA ASP A 63 -1.39 23.92 -5.09
C ASP A 63 -2.51 24.66 -4.35
N THR A 64 -3.35 25.36 -5.12
CA THR A 64 -4.46 26.20 -4.62
C THR A 64 -5.84 25.62 -4.96
N GLY A 65 -5.87 24.41 -5.52
CA GLY A 65 -7.08 23.73 -5.97
C GLY A 65 -7.97 23.19 -4.85
N MET A 66 -8.91 22.32 -5.25
CA MET A 66 -9.72 21.57 -4.30
C MET A 66 -9.04 20.23 -4.03
N GLY A 67 -7.94 20.24 -3.28
CA GLY A 67 -7.17 19.05 -2.99
C GLY A 67 -7.94 18.11 -2.07
N TRP A 68 -8.06 16.84 -2.47
CA TRP A 68 -8.80 15.83 -1.71
C TRP A 68 -7.91 14.76 -1.10
N SER A 69 -7.03 14.14 -1.87
CA SER A 69 -6.16 13.05 -1.38
C SER A 69 -4.74 13.22 -1.90
N THR A 70 -3.80 12.55 -1.25
CA THR A 70 -2.38 12.59 -1.59
C THR A 70 -1.67 11.32 -1.15
N ALA A 71 -0.54 11.03 -1.78
CA ALA A 71 0.38 9.98 -1.38
C ALA A 71 1.83 10.43 -1.59
N PHE A 72 2.70 10.09 -0.63
CA PHE A 72 4.13 9.97 -0.90
C PHE A 72 4.38 8.62 -1.60
N LEU A 73 5.23 8.64 -2.63
CA LEU A 73 5.62 7.44 -3.38
C LEU A 73 6.90 7.72 -4.18
N ASP A 74 7.66 6.70 -4.52
CA ASP A 74 8.77 6.83 -5.46
C ASP A 74 8.30 6.27 -6.82
N CYS A 75 8.03 7.15 -7.79
CA CYS A 75 7.39 6.75 -9.04
C CYS A 75 8.38 6.39 -10.16
N ASP A 76 9.62 6.85 -10.07
CA ASP A 76 10.68 6.59 -11.04
C ASP A 76 11.79 5.68 -10.50
N ASN A 77 11.68 5.23 -9.24
CA ASN A 77 12.62 4.39 -8.52
C ASN A 77 13.98 5.06 -8.28
N ASP A 78 14.07 6.39 -8.26
CA ASP A 78 15.33 7.11 -8.00
C ASP A 78 15.71 7.21 -6.50
N GLY A 79 14.82 6.72 -5.64
CA GLY A 79 14.92 6.66 -4.18
C GLY A 79 14.36 7.89 -3.47
N TRP A 80 13.93 8.93 -4.18
CA TRP A 80 13.32 10.13 -3.60
C TRP A 80 11.80 9.99 -3.65
N GLN A 81 11.12 10.22 -2.53
CA GLN A 81 9.67 10.20 -2.53
C GLN A 81 9.12 11.45 -3.21
N ASP A 82 8.40 11.22 -4.29
CA ASP A 82 7.52 12.14 -4.98
C ASP A 82 6.21 12.35 -4.22
N ILE A 83 5.42 13.32 -4.68
CA ILE A 83 4.08 13.56 -4.15
C ILE A 83 3.09 13.49 -5.31
N TYR A 84 2.14 12.55 -5.25
CA TYR A 84 0.94 12.62 -6.08
C TYR A 84 -0.22 13.16 -5.26
N MET A 85 -0.97 14.08 -5.84
CA MET A 85 -2.18 14.63 -5.23
C MET A 85 -3.32 14.72 -6.23
N VAL A 86 -4.54 14.55 -5.72
CA VAL A 86 -5.75 14.57 -6.55
C VAL A 86 -6.67 15.72 -6.17
N ASN A 87 -7.28 16.30 -7.19
CA ASN A 87 -8.06 17.52 -7.12
C ASN A 87 -9.52 17.28 -7.53
N GLY A 88 -10.39 18.16 -7.04
CA GLY A 88 -11.67 18.44 -7.69
C GLY A 88 -11.52 19.50 -8.80
N PRO A 89 -12.44 19.55 -9.78
CA PRO A 89 -12.36 20.51 -10.87
C PRO A 89 -12.51 21.96 -10.35
N PRO A 90 -11.92 22.95 -11.04
CA PRO A 90 -11.33 22.88 -12.37
C PRO A 90 -9.82 22.58 -12.39
N THR A 91 -9.18 22.36 -11.24
CA THR A 91 -7.74 22.08 -11.15
C THR A 91 -7.47 20.61 -11.49
N PRO A 92 -6.41 20.27 -12.24
CA PRO A 92 -6.05 18.89 -12.48
C PRO A 92 -5.36 18.25 -11.26
N ASN A 93 -5.26 16.93 -11.26
CA ASN A 93 -4.35 16.20 -10.40
C ASN A 93 -2.89 16.56 -10.74
N ILE A 94 -1.99 16.44 -9.75
CA ILE A 94 -0.58 16.84 -9.90
C ILE A 94 0.33 15.75 -9.36
N LEU A 95 1.28 15.32 -10.18
CA LEU A 95 2.46 14.57 -9.74
C LEU A 95 3.62 15.56 -9.63
N TYR A 96 4.15 15.69 -8.42
CA TYR A 96 5.34 16.45 -8.09
C TYR A 96 6.52 15.49 -7.99
N GLN A 97 7.49 15.61 -8.91
CA GLN A 97 8.72 14.85 -8.86
C GLN A 97 9.73 15.55 -7.94
N ASN A 98 10.27 14.82 -6.98
CA ASN A 98 11.26 15.32 -6.02
C ASN A 98 12.62 15.50 -6.70
N LEU A 99 13.28 16.63 -6.45
CA LEU A 99 14.58 16.95 -7.07
C LEU A 99 15.78 16.68 -6.14
N GLY A 100 15.54 16.16 -4.94
CA GLY A 100 16.57 15.82 -3.96
C GLY A 100 17.19 17.03 -3.23
N ASP A 101 16.61 18.22 -3.39
CA ASP A 101 17.07 19.47 -2.77
C ASP A 101 15.95 20.20 -2.00
N ASN A 102 14.95 19.44 -1.54
CA ASN A 102 13.69 19.90 -0.95
C ASN A 102 12.77 20.68 -1.90
N THR A 103 13.05 20.67 -3.20
CA THR A 103 12.17 21.24 -4.22
C THR A 103 11.61 20.18 -5.14
N PHE A 104 10.49 20.52 -5.79
CA PHE A 104 9.78 19.62 -6.67
C PHE A 104 9.51 20.27 -8.03
N SER A 105 9.39 19.42 -9.06
CA SER A 105 8.92 19.81 -10.39
C SER A 105 7.57 19.17 -10.70
N ILE A 106 6.78 19.74 -11.62
CA ILE A 106 5.51 19.15 -12.04
C ILE A 106 5.77 18.13 -13.15
N ALA A 107 5.69 16.84 -12.83
CA ALA A 107 5.89 15.74 -13.76
C ALA A 107 4.60 15.28 -14.46
N SER A 108 3.41 15.64 -13.94
CA SER A 108 2.14 15.27 -14.57
C SER A 108 1.83 16.07 -15.85
N ALA A 109 2.47 17.23 -16.08
CA ALA A 109 2.11 18.15 -17.16
C ALA A 109 2.12 17.48 -18.54
N GLY A 110 0.97 17.48 -19.22
CA GLY A 110 0.77 16.85 -20.53
C GLY A 110 0.70 15.32 -20.51
N SER A 111 0.72 14.69 -19.33
CA SER A 111 0.56 13.24 -19.16
C SER A 111 -0.87 12.88 -18.76
N PRO A 112 -1.27 11.58 -18.81
CA PRO A 112 -2.55 11.12 -18.31
C PRO A 112 -2.80 11.42 -16.81
N LEU A 113 -1.73 11.65 -16.03
CA LEU A 113 -1.82 12.01 -14.61
C LEU A 113 -2.31 13.44 -14.39
N GLU A 114 -2.23 14.34 -15.39
CA GLU A 114 -2.88 15.66 -15.37
C GLU A 114 -4.39 15.52 -15.65
N SER A 115 -5.07 14.71 -14.83
CA SER A 115 -6.49 14.44 -14.98
C SER A 115 -7.34 15.55 -14.37
N TYR A 116 -8.37 15.98 -15.09
CA TYR A 116 -9.39 16.95 -14.64
C TYR A 116 -10.65 16.25 -14.11
N GLY A 117 -10.54 14.96 -13.76
CA GLY A 117 -11.59 14.22 -13.08
C GLY A 117 -11.92 14.83 -11.71
N ASN A 118 -13.13 14.59 -11.23
CA ASN A 118 -13.58 15.00 -9.92
C ASN A 118 -13.16 13.98 -8.86
N ALA A 119 -11.88 14.01 -8.51
CA ALA A 119 -11.22 13.01 -7.70
C ALA A 119 -11.41 13.26 -6.19
N PHE A 120 -11.51 12.17 -5.43
CA PHE A 120 -11.63 12.20 -3.97
C PHE A 120 -10.60 11.33 -3.29
N GLY A 121 -10.63 10.03 -3.56
CA GLY A 121 -9.72 9.06 -2.97
C GLY A 121 -8.70 8.57 -3.99
N MET A 122 -7.53 8.17 -3.51
CA MET A 122 -6.52 7.54 -4.35
C MET A 122 -5.73 6.48 -3.58
N ALA A 123 -5.14 5.52 -4.28
CA ALA A 123 -4.25 4.55 -3.67
C ALA A 123 -3.07 4.28 -4.62
N CYS A 124 -1.87 4.13 -4.05
CA CYS A 124 -0.69 3.66 -4.77
C CYS A 124 -0.34 2.20 -4.38
N THR A 125 0.06 1.42 -5.38
CA THR A 125 0.57 0.05 -5.23
C THR A 125 1.23 -0.39 -6.52
N ASP A 126 2.25 -1.23 -6.46
CA ASP A 126 2.70 -2.02 -7.60
C ASP A 126 1.69 -3.15 -7.86
N LEU A 127 0.78 -2.96 -8.82
CA LEU A 127 -0.41 -3.79 -9.03
C LEU A 127 -0.09 -5.10 -9.73
N ASP A 128 0.81 -5.05 -10.71
CA ASP A 128 1.22 -6.20 -11.52
C ASP A 128 2.55 -6.82 -11.07
N ASN A 129 3.11 -6.30 -9.97
CA ASN A 129 4.31 -6.79 -9.32
C ASN A 129 5.55 -6.67 -10.21
N ASP A 130 5.64 -5.59 -10.99
CA ASP A 130 6.74 -5.30 -11.92
C ASP A 130 7.80 -4.34 -11.36
N GLY A 131 7.62 -3.89 -10.12
CA GLY A 131 8.55 -3.00 -9.41
C GLY A 131 8.28 -1.52 -9.56
N ARG A 132 7.28 -1.13 -10.35
CA ARG A 132 6.87 0.27 -10.51
C ARG A 132 5.55 0.51 -9.80
N MET A 133 5.45 1.62 -9.10
CA MET A 133 4.23 1.97 -8.36
C MET A 133 3.15 2.49 -9.31
N ASP A 134 1.98 1.83 -9.31
CA ASP A 134 0.78 2.23 -10.03
C ASP A 134 -0.16 3.07 -9.16
N LEU A 135 -1.11 3.75 -9.80
CA LEU A 135 -2.06 4.64 -9.13
C LEU A 135 -3.50 4.30 -9.51
N PHE A 136 -4.38 4.21 -8.51
CA PHE A 136 -5.82 4.19 -8.72
C PHE A 136 -6.45 5.45 -8.15
N VAL A 137 -7.29 6.12 -8.94
CA VAL A 137 -8.01 7.34 -8.56
C VAL A 137 -9.51 7.09 -8.64
N ALA A 138 -10.19 7.37 -7.53
CA ALA A 138 -11.63 7.31 -7.43
C ALA A 138 -12.23 8.70 -7.73
N ASN A 139 -12.99 8.78 -8.82
CA ASN A 139 -13.68 9.98 -9.27
C ASN A 139 -15.17 9.90 -8.95
N SER A 140 -15.79 11.04 -8.63
CA SER A 140 -17.23 11.13 -8.44
C SER A 140 -17.94 11.70 -9.67
N ASN A 141 -18.83 10.88 -10.24
CA ASN A 141 -19.93 11.29 -11.11
C ASN A 141 -19.56 12.28 -12.24
N ASP A 142 -18.50 11.97 -12.99
CA ASP A 142 -18.10 12.70 -14.20
C ASP A 142 -17.96 11.76 -15.42
N ALA A 143 -17.64 12.33 -16.57
CA ALA A 143 -17.41 11.59 -17.81
C ALA A 143 -16.06 10.85 -17.85
N VAL A 144 -15.13 11.15 -16.92
CA VAL A 144 -13.80 10.55 -16.85
C VAL A 144 -13.87 9.17 -16.20
N GLY A 145 -14.75 8.99 -15.22
CA GLY A 145 -14.87 7.75 -14.45
C GLY A 145 -13.64 7.50 -13.58
N ASN A 146 -13.61 6.36 -12.87
CA ASN A 146 -12.40 5.99 -12.10
C ASN A 146 -11.23 5.67 -13.04
N GLN A 147 -10.02 5.99 -12.59
CA GLN A 147 -8.82 5.84 -13.41
C GLN A 147 -7.82 4.91 -12.72
N LEU A 148 -7.31 3.95 -13.48
CA LEU A 148 -6.15 3.14 -13.11
C LEU A 148 -5.01 3.57 -14.03
N PHE A 149 -3.95 4.11 -13.45
CA PHE A 149 -2.73 4.48 -14.15
C PHE A 149 -1.68 3.42 -13.87
N ARG A 150 -1.31 2.69 -14.92
CA ARG A 150 -0.18 1.78 -14.86
C ARG A 150 1.10 2.56 -15.12
N ASN A 151 2.12 2.34 -14.32
CA ASN A 151 3.41 2.98 -14.48
C ASN A 151 4.24 2.28 -15.55
N GLU A 152 4.52 2.99 -16.64
CA GLU A 152 5.25 2.49 -17.80
C GLU A 152 6.70 3.00 -17.87
N ASN A 153 7.26 3.45 -16.73
CA ASN A 153 8.61 4.01 -16.72
C ASN A 153 9.69 2.96 -17.09
N THR A 154 10.79 3.40 -17.71
CA THR A 154 11.81 2.53 -18.35
C THR A 154 13.26 2.95 -18.08
N ASP A 155 13.47 3.80 -17.09
CA ASP A 155 14.76 4.30 -16.56
C ASP A 155 15.72 3.18 -16.20
N GLY A 156 15.20 2.01 -15.82
CA GLY A 156 15.98 0.83 -15.46
C GLY A 156 16.54 0.86 -14.04
N PHE A 157 16.06 1.80 -13.21
CA PHE A 157 16.37 1.83 -11.80
C PHE A 157 15.76 0.64 -11.05
N HIS A 158 16.46 0.27 -9.99
CA HIS A 158 16.17 -0.89 -9.15
C HIS A 158 15.23 -0.53 -8.00
N TRP A 159 14.60 -1.55 -7.42
CA TRP A 159 13.63 -1.36 -6.35
C TRP A 159 13.73 -2.43 -5.25
N LEU A 160 13.19 -2.13 -4.07
CA LEU A 160 12.96 -3.08 -2.99
C LEU A 160 11.53 -2.97 -2.53
N LYS A 161 10.85 -4.10 -2.33
CA LYS A 161 9.57 -4.13 -1.60
C LYS A 161 9.69 -4.89 -0.29
N VAL A 162 9.10 -4.35 0.77
CA VAL A 162 9.10 -4.96 2.11
C VAL A 162 7.67 -5.14 2.58
N ARG A 163 7.26 -6.40 2.76
CA ARG A 163 5.98 -6.77 3.35
C ARG A 163 6.21 -7.22 4.78
N THR A 164 5.53 -6.60 5.74
CA THR A 164 5.64 -6.95 7.15
C THR A 164 4.57 -7.94 7.60
N ARG A 165 4.92 -8.75 8.59
CA ARG A 165 4.01 -9.63 9.32
C ARG A 165 4.37 -9.66 10.79
N GLY A 166 3.58 -8.96 11.60
CA GLY A 166 3.71 -9.01 13.06
C GLY A 166 3.32 -10.38 13.63
N VAL A 167 3.99 -10.74 14.73
CA VAL A 167 3.73 -11.91 15.57
C VAL A 167 3.27 -11.46 16.95
N THR A 168 4.05 -10.59 17.60
CA THR A 168 3.70 -9.92 18.86
C THR A 168 2.96 -8.61 18.58
N SER A 169 3.48 -7.84 17.61
CA SER A 169 2.81 -6.68 17.04
C SER A 169 1.58 -7.10 16.23
N ASN A 170 0.76 -6.12 15.81
CA ASN A 170 -0.39 -6.40 14.97
C ASN A 170 0.03 -7.13 13.67
N ARG A 171 -0.82 -8.01 13.17
CA ARG A 171 -0.47 -8.97 12.11
C ARG A 171 -0.06 -8.32 10.77
N ALA A 172 -0.51 -7.11 10.52
CA ALA A 172 -0.15 -6.30 9.36
C ALA A 172 1.19 -5.58 9.53
N GLY A 173 1.67 -5.43 10.76
CA GLY A 173 2.87 -4.64 11.07
C GLY A 173 2.60 -3.13 11.08
N ILE A 174 1.34 -2.68 11.24
CA ILE A 174 1.03 -1.24 11.28
C ILE A 174 1.86 -0.55 12.37
N GLY A 175 2.54 0.54 12.02
CA GLY A 175 3.50 1.24 12.88
C GLY A 175 4.90 0.63 12.91
N ALA A 176 5.18 -0.39 12.09
CA ALA A 176 6.55 -0.87 11.90
C ALA A 176 7.29 0.09 10.98
N ARG A 177 8.44 0.56 11.46
CA ARG A 177 9.32 1.45 10.72
C ARG A 177 10.36 0.63 9.97
N VAL A 178 10.47 0.87 8.67
CA VAL A 178 11.35 0.16 7.74
C VAL A 178 12.44 1.11 7.28
N GLU A 179 13.69 0.74 7.55
CA GLU A 179 14.89 1.51 7.26
C GLU A 179 15.73 0.71 6.25
N VAL A 180 16.04 1.33 5.10
CA VAL A 180 16.84 0.75 4.02
C VAL A 180 18.10 1.59 3.83
N GLU A 181 19.26 1.02 4.12
CA GLU A 181 20.56 1.65 3.89
C GLU A 181 21.12 1.20 2.53
N ILE A 182 21.43 2.15 1.65
CA ILE A 182 22.05 1.93 0.33
C ILE A 182 23.16 2.93 0.05
N GLY A 183 24.40 2.46 -0.15
CA GLY A 183 25.50 3.33 -0.57
C GLY A 183 25.83 4.45 0.43
N GLY A 184 25.45 4.29 1.70
CA GLY A 184 25.60 5.31 2.75
C GLY A 184 24.39 6.25 2.91
N GLU A 185 23.39 6.14 2.04
CA GLU A 185 22.11 6.84 2.16
C GLU A 185 21.11 6.00 2.96
N LEU A 186 20.15 6.67 3.61
CA LEU A 186 19.08 6.05 4.37
C LEU A 186 17.74 6.39 3.73
N LEU A 187 16.93 5.37 3.47
CA LEU A 187 15.54 5.51 3.07
C LEU A 187 14.65 5.00 4.20
N VAL A 188 13.59 5.73 4.53
CA VAL A 188 12.66 5.36 5.61
C VAL A 188 11.23 5.37 5.10
N ASP A 189 10.48 4.34 5.49
CA ASP A 189 9.02 4.32 5.38
C ASP A 189 8.40 3.66 6.64
N GLU A 190 7.13 3.91 6.89
CA GLU A 190 6.38 3.30 7.99
C GLU A 190 5.06 2.69 7.52
N VAL A 191 4.79 1.47 7.98
CA VAL A 191 3.57 0.75 7.60
C VAL A 191 2.35 1.45 8.19
N ALA A 192 1.69 2.26 7.38
CA ALA A 192 0.54 3.06 7.80
C ALA A 192 -0.81 2.39 7.50
N ALA A 193 -1.80 2.70 8.35
CA ALA A 193 -3.20 2.35 8.12
C ALA A 193 -4.04 3.64 7.99
N GLY A 194 -4.38 3.98 6.75
CA GLY A 194 -5.05 5.19 6.32
C GLY A 194 -4.06 6.15 5.67
N THR A 195 -4.34 6.52 4.42
CA THR A 195 -3.59 7.55 3.68
C THR A 195 -4.56 8.40 2.87
N GLY A 196 -4.27 9.69 2.76
CA GLY A 196 -5.08 10.62 1.99
C GLY A 196 -6.52 10.71 2.50
N TYR A 197 -7.49 10.85 1.59
CA TYR A 197 -8.92 10.99 1.92
C TYR A 197 -9.72 9.72 1.63
N ALA A 198 -10.23 9.11 2.70
CA ALA A 198 -11.06 7.90 2.65
C ALA A 198 -10.42 6.75 1.83
N SER A 199 -9.10 6.65 1.89
CA SER A 199 -8.29 5.72 1.08
C SER A 199 -7.19 5.03 1.89
N GLN A 200 -6.49 4.11 1.25
CA GLN A 200 -5.42 3.30 1.83
C GLN A 200 -4.46 2.86 0.72
N ASN A 201 -3.20 3.26 0.82
CA ASN A 201 -2.11 2.73 0.00
C ASN A 201 -1.78 1.28 0.39
N SER A 202 -0.99 0.59 -0.45
CA SER A 202 -0.48 -0.74 -0.09
C SER A 202 0.18 -0.75 1.29
N LEU A 203 0.02 -1.85 2.04
CA LEU A 203 0.79 -2.09 3.27
C LEU A 203 2.20 -2.62 2.99
N ILE A 204 2.58 -2.71 1.72
CA ILE A 204 3.90 -3.11 1.28
C ILE A 204 4.68 -1.83 1.05
N GLN A 205 5.79 -1.68 1.76
CA GLN A 205 6.69 -0.54 1.59
C GLN A 205 7.49 -0.75 0.31
N HIS A 206 7.65 0.31 -0.47
CA HIS A 206 8.40 0.30 -1.71
C HIS A 206 9.49 1.36 -1.62
N PHE A 207 10.68 1.01 -2.09
CA PHE A 207 11.86 1.86 -2.11
C PHE A 207 12.47 1.78 -3.50
N GLY A 208 12.59 2.89 -4.22
CA GLY A 208 13.52 2.98 -5.33
C GLY A 208 14.95 2.98 -4.81
N LEU A 209 15.83 2.36 -5.58
CA LEU A 209 17.23 2.16 -5.23
C LEU A 209 18.16 2.85 -6.23
N GLY A 210 17.63 3.54 -7.25
CA GLY A 210 18.40 4.07 -8.36
C GLY A 210 19.21 2.96 -9.04
N ASP A 211 20.51 3.17 -9.18
CA ASP A 211 21.44 2.20 -9.77
C ASP A 211 21.86 1.07 -8.81
N ALA A 212 21.44 1.09 -7.54
CA ALA A 212 21.90 0.11 -6.56
C ALA A 212 21.24 -1.27 -6.78
N THR A 213 22.07 -2.28 -7.05
CA THR A 213 21.64 -3.68 -7.25
C THR A 213 21.56 -4.49 -5.96
N THR A 214 22.01 -3.91 -4.85
CA THR A 214 22.02 -4.53 -3.53
C THR A 214 21.69 -3.52 -2.46
N VAL A 215 20.98 -3.96 -1.43
CA VAL A 215 20.70 -3.23 -0.20
C VAL A 215 21.71 -3.63 0.86
N ASP A 216 22.46 -2.66 1.38
CA ASP A 216 23.50 -2.91 2.37
C ASP A 216 22.87 -3.44 3.66
N ARG A 217 21.79 -2.80 4.10
CA ARG A 217 21.08 -3.17 5.32
C ARG A 217 19.60 -2.80 5.29
N LEU A 218 18.77 -3.76 5.69
CA LEU A 218 17.35 -3.58 5.99
C LEU A 218 17.14 -3.73 7.50
N THR A 219 16.56 -2.71 8.14
CA THR A 219 16.16 -2.74 9.55
C THR A 219 14.66 -2.55 9.67
N VAL A 220 13.97 -3.44 10.38
CA VAL A 220 12.54 -3.29 10.71
C VAL A 220 12.40 -3.13 12.22
N ARG A 221 11.88 -1.98 12.65
CA ARG A 221 11.58 -1.68 14.06
C ARG A 221 10.08 -1.85 14.28
N TRP A 222 9.70 -2.79 15.13
CA TRP A 222 8.32 -3.15 15.37
C TRP A 222 7.69 -2.36 16.53
N PRO A 223 6.36 -2.16 16.53
CA PRO A 223 5.65 -1.56 17.66
C PRO A 223 5.86 -2.29 19.01
N SER A 224 6.16 -3.58 18.98
CA SER A 224 6.50 -4.36 20.18
C SER A 224 7.84 -3.98 20.82
N GLY A 225 8.68 -3.22 20.10
CA GLY A 225 10.07 -2.95 20.45
C GLY A 225 11.07 -3.97 19.89
N GLN A 226 10.62 -5.04 19.21
CA GLN A 226 11.50 -5.93 18.46
C GLN A 226 12.20 -5.16 17.33
N VAL A 227 13.45 -5.51 17.04
CA VAL A 227 14.21 -4.97 15.91
C VAL A 227 14.82 -6.12 15.15
N ASP A 228 14.46 -6.27 13.89
CA ASP A 228 15.03 -7.26 12.99
C ASP A 228 15.95 -6.57 11.98
N VAL A 229 17.11 -7.16 11.73
CA VAL A 229 18.17 -6.59 10.87
C VAL A 229 18.65 -7.65 9.90
N TYR A 230 18.81 -7.24 8.65
CA TYR A 230 19.23 -8.08 7.54
C TYR A 230 20.21 -7.29 6.66
N GLU A 231 21.19 -7.97 6.07
CA GLU A 231 22.28 -7.33 5.33
C GLU A 231 22.46 -8.00 3.96
N ASN A 232 22.97 -7.24 2.99
CA ASN A 232 23.30 -7.71 1.63
C ASN A 232 22.09 -8.34 0.90
N LEU A 233 20.95 -7.65 0.90
CA LEU A 233 19.77 -8.10 0.17
C LEU A 233 19.92 -7.76 -1.32
N GLU A 234 19.48 -8.65 -2.19
CA GLU A 234 19.40 -8.37 -3.63
C GLU A 234 18.22 -7.41 -3.89
N ALA A 235 18.44 -6.45 -4.80
CA ALA A 235 17.40 -5.59 -5.36
C ALA A 235 16.43 -6.37 -6.27
N ASP A 236 15.40 -5.67 -6.75
CA ASP A 236 14.34 -6.15 -7.65
C ASP A 236 13.54 -7.32 -7.04
N ARG A 237 13.34 -7.25 -5.73
CA ARG A 237 12.70 -8.31 -4.95
C ARG A 237 11.73 -7.75 -3.91
N GLN A 238 10.71 -8.56 -3.64
CA GLN A 238 9.85 -8.37 -2.49
C GLN A 238 10.23 -9.34 -1.37
N TYR A 239 10.50 -8.79 -0.18
CA TYR A 239 10.82 -9.54 1.03
C TYR A 239 9.62 -9.59 1.97
N LEU A 240 9.26 -10.78 2.45
CA LEU A 240 8.38 -10.94 3.61
C LEU A 240 9.22 -10.95 4.89
N VAL A 241 9.05 -9.92 5.71
CA VAL A 241 9.69 -9.81 7.03
C VAL A 241 8.70 -10.21 8.11
N VAL A 242 9.08 -11.21 8.91
CA VAL A 242 8.27 -11.74 10.00
C VAL A 242 8.93 -11.40 11.32
N GLU A 243 8.18 -10.75 12.21
CA GLU A 243 8.68 -10.22 13.48
C GLU A 243 9.37 -11.29 14.33
N GLY A 244 10.66 -11.07 14.63
CA GLY A 244 11.48 -11.94 15.47
C GLY A 244 11.93 -13.24 14.79
N GLU A 245 11.66 -13.41 13.50
CA GLU A 245 12.17 -14.52 12.71
C GLU A 245 13.40 -14.07 11.89
N SER A 246 14.36 -14.98 11.71
CA SER A 246 15.39 -14.80 10.68
C SER A 246 14.71 -14.55 9.33
N LEU A 247 15.38 -13.83 8.41
CA LEU A 247 14.95 -13.72 7.00
C LEU A 247 14.96 -15.13 6.41
N ALA A 248 13.91 -15.90 6.67
CA ALA A 248 13.84 -17.29 6.29
C ALA A 248 13.67 -17.26 4.77
N THR A 249 14.80 -17.27 4.04
CA THR A 249 14.93 -17.28 2.57
C THR A 249 13.71 -16.68 1.94
N ALA A 250 13.66 -15.34 1.83
CA ALA A 250 12.57 -14.56 1.26
C ALA A 250 11.84 -15.41 0.23
N ALA A 251 10.76 -16.05 0.67
CA ALA A 251 9.79 -16.46 -0.31
C ALA A 251 9.37 -15.09 -0.82
N GLU A 252 9.82 -14.73 -2.04
CA GLU A 252 8.92 -14.04 -2.95
C GLU A 252 7.53 -14.56 -2.56
N GLU A 253 6.59 -13.70 -2.13
CA GLU A 253 5.23 -14.22 -2.09
C GLU A 253 5.07 -14.78 -3.50
N PRO A 254 4.92 -16.11 -3.65
CA PRO A 254 4.83 -16.70 -4.96
C PRO A 254 3.77 -15.86 -5.63
N VAL A 255 4.07 -15.28 -6.80
CA VAL A 255 3.06 -14.63 -7.65
C VAL A 255 1.88 -15.55 -7.52
N ARG A 256 0.83 -15.09 -6.82
CA ARG A 256 -0.19 -16.01 -6.36
C ARG A 256 -0.73 -16.57 -7.64
N ASP A 257 -0.38 -17.83 -7.96
CA ASP A 257 -0.93 -18.49 -9.13
C ASP A 257 -2.41 -18.30 -8.95
N ALA A 258 -2.98 -17.46 -9.82
CA ALA A 258 -4.29 -16.92 -9.59
C ALA A 258 -5.24 -18.10 -9.74
N LEU A 259 -5.53 -18.75 -8.61
CA LEU A 259 -6.70 -19.60 -8.51
C LEU A 259 -7.83 -18.70 -8.99
N GLN A 260 -8.54 -19.14 -10.02
CA GLN A 260 -9.71 -18.39 -10.49
C GLN A 260 -10.87 -18.75 -9.56
N LEU A 261 -10.79 -18.37 -8.28
CA LEU A 261 -11.83 -18.64 -7.30
C LEU A 261 -13.01 -17.70 -7.51
N GLN A 262 -14.13 -18.28 -7.90
CA GLN A 262 -15.42 -17.63 -7.95
C GLN A 262 -16.31 -18.22 -6.85
N VAL A 263 -16.97 -17.36 -6.08
CA VAL A 263 -17.84 -17.76 -4.97
C VAL A 263 -19.19 -17.08 -5.10
N TRP A 264 -20.27 -17.83 -5.15
CA TRP A 264 -21.62 -17.29 -5.27
C TRP A 264 -22.66 -18.26 -4.68
N PRO A 265 -23.88 -17.79 -4.35
CA PRO A 265 -24.27 -16.39 -4.24
C PRO A 265 -23.61 -15.72 -3.02
N ASN A 266 -23.27 -14.44 -3.13
CA ASN A 266 -22.81 -13.64 -2.00
C ASN A 266 -23.58 -12.31 -2.01
N PRO A 267 -24.50 -12.04 -1.05
CA PRO A 267 -24.71 -12.76 0.21
C PRO A 267 -25.35 -14.15 0.05
N VAL A 268 -24.93 -15.11 0.89
CA VAL A 268 -25.41 -16.50 0.89
C VAL A 268 -26.50 -16.72 1.93
N GLN A 269 -27.48 -17.55 1.54
CA GLN A 269 -28.43 -18.14 2.48
C GLN A 269 -27.93 -19.53 2.91
N THR A 270 -28.22 -20.59 2.17
CA THR A 270 -27.99 -21.95 2.68
C THR A 270 -26.74 -22.65 2.14
N GLU A 271 -26.24 -22.26 0.97
CA GLU A 271 -25.16 -22.97 0.29
C GLU A 271 -24.41 -22.05 -0.67
N LEU A 272 -23.09 -22.20 -0.74
CA LEU A 272 -22.20 -21.53 -1.68
C LEU A 272 -21.72 -22.50 -2.76
N SER A 273 -21.78 -22.06 -4.01
CA SER A 273 -21.01 -22.61 -5.10
C SER A 273 -19.63 -21.96 -5.15
N VAL A 274 -18.60 -22.79 -5.14
CA VAL A 274 -17.19 -22.42 -5.15
C VAL A 274 -16.56 -23.03 -6.39
N ARG A 275 -16.27 -22.21 -7.39
CA ARG A 275 -15.58 -22.65 -8.62
C ARG A 275 -14.13 -22.20 -8.61
N PHE A 276 -13.24 -23.07 -9.08
CA PHE A 276 -11.83 -22.79 -9.26
C PHE A 276 -11.24 -23.65 -10.38
N SER A 277 -10.16 -23.17 -10.98
CA SER A 277 -9.38 -23.92 -11.96
C SER A 277 -8.09 -24.46 -11.35
N LEU A 278 -7.69 -25.66 -11.78
CA LEU A 278 -6.40 -26.25 -11.46
C LEU A 278 -5.61 -26.48 -12.76
N GLU A 279 -4.40 -25.97 -12.84
CA GLU A 279 -3.49 -26.23 -13.97
C GLU A 279 -2.91 -27.65 -13.93
N LYS A 280 -2.84 -28.25 -12.75
CA LYS A 280 -2.42 -29.64 -12.49
C LYS A 280 -3.24 -30.21 -11.35
N GLY A 281 -3.48 -31.53 -11.40
CA GLY A 281 -4.12 -32.24 -10.30
C GLY A 281 -3.28 -32.16 -9.02
N GLY A 282 -3.94 -32.17 -7.87
CA GLY A 282 -3.28 -32.09 -6.56
C GLY A 282 -4.25 -31.90 -5.39
N PRO A 283 -3.71 -31.81 -4.17
CA PRO A 283 -4.50 -31.51 -2.98
C PRO A 283 -4.95 -30.04 -2.97
N VAL A 284 -6.20 -29.83 -2.60
CA VAL A 284 -6.81 -28.52 -2.38
C VAL A 284 -7.44 -28.51 -1.00
N TYR A 285 -7.22 -27.43 -0.26
CA TYR A 285 -7.75 -27.21 1.08
C TYR A 285 -8.71 -26.04 1.05
N LEU A 286 -9.95 -26.27 1.44
CA LEU A 286 -10.95 -25.23 1.62
C LEU A 286 -11.14 -25.02 3.13
N GLU A 287 -10.98 -23.80 3.59
CA GLU A 287 -11.09 -23.42 4.99
C GLU A 287 -12.03 -22.23 5.13
N MET A 288 -12.96 -22.30 6.06
CA MET A 288 -13.82 -21.18 6.43
C MET A 288 -13.45 -20.68 7.81
N ARG A 289 -13.28 -19.36 7.94
CA ARG A 289 -13.00 -18.65 9.19
C ARG A 289 -14.06 -17.59 9.44
N ASP A 290 -14.31 -17.27 10.71
CA ASP A 290 -15.11 -16.08 11.03
C ASP A 290 -14.34 -14.77 10.78
N ALA A 291 -15.01 -13.64 10.98
CA ALA A 291 -14.43 -12.31 10.84
C ALA A 291 -13.23 -12.04 11.77
N LEU A 292 -13.04 -12.84 12.82
CA LEU A 292 -11.88 -12.76 13.72
C LEU A 292 -10.77 -13.74 13.35
N GLY A 293 -10.91 -14.46 12.22
CA GLY A 293 -9.93 -15.42 11.73
C GLY A 293 -9.96 -16.78 12.42
N ARG A 294 -10.95 -17.05 13.30
CA ARG A 294 -11.09 -18.33 13.99
C ARG A 294 -11.65 -19.39 13.02
N PRO A 295 -11.08 -20.61 12.97
CA PRO A 295 -11.53 -21.64 12.04
C PRO A 295 -12.92 -22.16 12.42
N ILE A 296 -13.78 -22.32 11.41
CA ILE A 296 -15.14 -22.86 11.53
C ILE A 296 -15.22 -24.24 10.90
N ALA A 297 -14.75 -24.36 9.66
CA ALA A 297 -14.80 -25.59 8.90
C ALA A 297 -13.54 -25.71 8.03
N ARG A 298 -13.09 -26.94 7.84
CA ARG A 298 -11.98 -27.25 6.93
C ARG A 298 -12.28 -28.53 6.18
N GLN A 299 -12.14 -28.48 4.87
CA GLN A 299 -12.23 -29.63 3.98
C GLN A 299 -10.95 -29.72 3.16
N SER A 300 -10.50 -30.93 2.89
CA SER A 300 -9.42 -31.20 1.94
C SER A 300 -9.91 -32.19 0.89
N ARG A 301 -9.59 -31.94 -0.37
CA ARG A 301 -9.90 -32.85 -1.48
C ARG A 301 -8.72 -32.94 -2.42
N ILE A 302 -8.47 -34.14 -2.95
CA ILE A 302 -7.46 -34.38 -3.98
C ILE A 302 -8.18 -34.44 -5.33
N PHE A 303 -7.72 -33.64 -6.27
CA PHE A 303 -8.19 -33.64 -7.66
C PHE A 303 -7.14 -34.30 -8.54
N ALA A 304 -7.51 -35.37 -9.26
CA ALA A 304 -6.54 -36.19 -9.98
C ALA A 304 -5.98 -35.54 -11.26
N THR A 305 -6.67 -34.55 -11.82
CA THR A 305 -6.33 -33.94 -13.10
C THR A 305 -6.32 -32.42 -13.02
N ALA A 306 -5.79 -31.77 -14.05
CA ALA A 306 -6.09 -30.38 -14.33
C ALA A 306 -7.57 -30.22 -14.71
N GLY A 307 -8.11 -29.01 -14.56
CA GLY A 307 -9.46 -28.67 -15.01
C GLY A 307 -10.17 -27.68 -14.10
N GLU A 308 -11.42 -27.36 -14.47
CA GLU A 308 -12.32 -26.59 -13.63
C GLU A 308 -13.11 -27.49 -12.69
N TYR A 309 -13.23 -27.03 -11.44
CA TYR A 309 -13.96 -27.73 -10.40
C TYR A 309 -14.97 -26.79 -9.76
N GLN A 310 -16.10 -27.35 -9.37
CA GLN A 310 -17.11 -26.67 -8.55
C GLN A 310 -17.38 -27.52 -7.30
N LEU A 311 -17.37 -26.87 -6.15
CA LEU A 311 -17.72 -27.45 -4.86
C LEU A 311 -18.91 -26.68 -4.29
N GLU A 312 -19.85 -27.41 -3.71
CA GLU A 312 -20.91 -26.81 -2.91
C GLU A 312 -20.50 -26.84 -1.43
N VAL A 313 -20.64 -25.69 -0.77
CA VAL A 313 -20.28 -25.50 0.64
C VAL A 313 -21.55 -25.12 1.40
N PRO A 314 -22.10 -26.03 2.22
CA PRO A 314 -23.26 -25.72 3.05
C PRO A 314 -22.92 -24.62 4.06
N THR A 315 -23.79 -23.61 4.14
CA THR A 315 -23.69 -22.49 5.08
C THR A 315 -24.93 -22.35 5.97
N ALA A 316 -25.92 -23.23 5.81
CA ALA A 316 -27.20 -23.15 6.50
C ALA A 316 -27.04 -23.05 8.03
N ASP A 317 -26.09 -23.79 8.60
CA ASP A 317 -25.82 -23.86 10.04
C ASP A 317 -24.95 -22.70 10.58
N LEU A 318 -24.48 -21.80 9.70
CA LEU A 318 -23.71 -20.64 10.10
C LEU A 318 -24.63 -19.51 10.58
N PRO A 319 -24.31 -18.84 11.70
CA PRO A 319 -24.96 -17.59 12.08
C PRO A 319 -24.89 -16.54 10.96
N ALA A 320 -25.79 -15.54 11.01
CA ALA A 320 -25.65 -14.36 10.17
C ALA A 320 -24.34 -13.64 10.50
N GLY A 321 -23.56 -13.26 9.49
CA GLY A 321 -22.26 -12.64 9.68
C GLY A 321 -21.35 -12.70 8.46
N THR A 322 -20.12 -12.23 8.65
CA THR A 322 -19.07 -12.20 7.62
C THR A 322 -18.03 -13.28 7.89
N TYR A 323 -17.68 -14.02 6.85
CA TYR A 323 -16.78 -15.17 6.91
C TYR A 323 -15.73 -15.09 5.80
N ALA A 324 -14.52 -15.57 6.08
CA ALA A 324 -13.45 -15.70 5.11
C ALA A 324 -13.40 -17.15 4.60
N LEU A 325 -13.73 -17.37 3.33
CA LEU A 325 -13.56 -18.65 2.65
C LEU A 325 -12.22 -18.67 1.93
N THR A 326 -11.31 -19.54 2.35
CA THR A 326 -9.96 -19.64 1.83
C THR A 326 -9.75 -20.96 1.10
N LEU A 327 -9.40 -20.88 -0.18
CA LEU A 327 -8.90 -22.00 -0.97
C LEU A 327 -7.36 -21.98 -0.93
N ARG A 328 -6.72 -23.09 -0.58
CA ARG A 328 -5.26 -23.26 -0.59
C ARG A 328 -4.86 -24.44 -1.44
N ARG A 329 -3.80 -24.29 -2.24
CA ARG A 329 -3.11 -25.36 -2.97
C ARG A 329 -1.63 -25.05 -3.00
N GLU A 330 -0.77 -25.97 -2.54
CA GLU A 330 0.69 -25.79 -2.56
C GLU A 330 1.09 -24.38 -2.08
N ASN A 331 1.59 -23.54 -3.00
CA ASN A 331 2.04 -22.17 -2.77
C ASN A 331 0.96 -21.10 -3.07
N ALA A 332 -0.21 -21.49 -3.58
CA ALA A 332 -1.31 -20.60 -3.93
C ALA A 332 -2.38 -20.56 -2.82
N VAL A 333 -2.81 -19.34 -2.48
CA VAL A 333 -3.85 -19.06 -1.50
C VAL A 333 -4.77 -18.00 -2.07
N GLN A 334 -6.07 -18.22 -1.96
CA GLN A 334 -7.05 -17.20 -2.27
C GLN A 334 -8.17 -17.21 -1.25
N THR A 335 -8.50 -16.01 -0.75
CA THR A 335 -9.55 -15.82 0.24
C THR A 335 -10.65 -14.95 -0.37
N HIS A 336 -11.90 -15.37 -0.22
CA HIS A 336 -13.08 -14.62 -0.59
C HIS A 336 -13.91 -14.35 0.67
N TRP A 337 -14.31 -13.10 0.88
CA TRP A 337 -15.20 -12.73 1.97
C TRP A 337 -16.65 -12.97 1.56
N ILE A 338 -17.38 -13.72 2.39
CA ILE A 338 -18.79 -14.07 2.17
C ILE A 338 -19.64 -13.46 3.29
N VAL A 339 -20.85 -13.05 2.96
CA VAL A 339 -21.85 -12.56 3.90
C VAL A 339 -22.97 -13.59 4.01
N ARG A 340 -23.14 -14.20 5.19
CA ARG A 340 -24.26 -15.07 5.53
C ARG A 340 -25.41 -14.23 6.07
N LYS A 341 -26.58 -14.34 5.45
CA LYS A 341 -27.80 -13.60 5.85
C LYS A 341 -28.61 -14.25 6.96
#